data_AF-A0A2S1YM20-F1
#
_entry.id   AF-A0A2S1YM20-F1
#
_cell.length_a   1.000
_cell.length_b   1.000
_cell.length_c   1.000
_cell.angle_alpha   90.00
_cell.angle_beta   90.00
_cell.angle_gamma   90.00
#
_symmetry.space_group_name_H-M   'P 1'
#
loop_
_entity.id
_entity.type
_entity.pdbx_description
1 polymer ?
#
loop_
_entity_poly.entity_id
_entity_poly.type
_entity_poly.pdbx_seq_one_letter_code
_entity_poly.pdbx_strand_id
1 'polypeptide(L)'
;MKKIAKMSLVAALLFSGISTYAIDGAEDFNLHVIKSNGKLISFGLNQTQKAYLSIYDKDGSLIYSETASGKEGILRTFSLEEFPEGIYFLEIEDNTKKAKYEIAVTDTVTVLSQKAVSSVYKSDFKNTSVAVR
;
A
#
# COMPACT_ATOMS: atom_id res chain seq x y z
N MET A 1 28.53 -17.02 -51.82
CA MET A 1 27.16 -17.45 -51.45
C MET A 1 26.79 -16.82 -50.11
N LYS A 2 25.55 -16.37 -49.97
CA LYS A 2 25.11 -15.26 -49.10
C LYS A 2 25.21 -15.59 -47.60
N LYS A 3 25.80 -14.68 -46.83
CA LYS A 3 25.73 -14.63 -45.36
C LYS A 3 24.42 -13.95 -44.91
N ILE A 4 24.17 -13.99 -43.60
CA ILE A 4 23.11 -13.33 -42.81
C ILE A 4 21.91 -14.24 -42.49
N ALA A 5 22.05 -15.05 -41.44
CA ALA A 5 20.88 -15.50 -40.69
C ALA A 5 20.42 -14.33 -39.81
N LYS A 6 19.30 -13.71 -40.19
CA LYS A 6 18.61 -12.69 -39.39
C LYS A 6 17.98 -13.39 -38.18
N MET A 7 18.66 -13.42 -37.05
CA MET A 7 18.00 -13.68 -35.77
C MET A 7 17.37 -12.37 -35.33
N SER A 8 16.08 -12.24 -35.63
CA SER A 8 15.25 -11.12 -35.17
C SER A 8 15.23 -11.12 -33.65
N LEU A 9 15.73 -10.04 -33.06
CA LEU A 9 15.53 -9.71 -31.66
C LEU A 9 14.01 -9.50 -31.44
N VAL A 10 13.33 -10.52 -30.95
CA VAL A 10 11.97 -10.37 -30.41
C VAL A 10 12.11 -9.84 -28.99
N ALA A 11 12.22 -8.52 -28.87
CA ALA A 11 12.08 -7.83 -27.60
C ALA A 11 10.57 -7.87 -27.24
N ALA A 12 10.13 -8.97 -26.64
CA ALA A 12 8.85 -9.00 -25.93
C ALA A 12 9.02 -8.23 -24.61
N LEU A 13 9.14 -6.90 -24.72
CA LEU A 13 8.93 -6.00 -23.60
C LEU A 13 7.44 -6.06 -23.27
N LEU A 14 7.06 -7.07 -22.48
CA LEU A 14 5.81 -7.02 -21.73
C LEU A 14 6.01 -5.93 -20.67
N PHE A 15 5.78 -4.68 -21.07
CA PHE A 15 5.45 -3.60 -20.16
C PHE A 15 4.09 -3.97 -19.55
N SER A 16 4.08 -4.86 -18.56
CA SER A 16 2.95 -4.95 -17.64
C SER A 16 2.77 -3.57 -17.03
N GLY A 17 1.65 -2.94 -17.36
CA GLY A 17 1.42 -1.51 -17.21
C GLY A 17 1.89 -0.98 -15.87
N ILE A 18 2.90 -0.10 -15.91
CA ILE A 18 3.11 0.84 -14.83
C ILE A 18 1.94 1.81 -14.86
N SER A 19 0.89 1.51 -14.08
CA SER A 19 -0.10 2.51 -13.71
C SER A 19 0.68 3.65 -13.06
N THR A 20 0.81 4.76 -13.78
CA THR A 20 1.44 5.97 -13.28
C THR A 20 0.50 6.54 -12.23
N TYR A 21 0.76 6.22 -10.97
CA TYR A 21 0.07 6.86 -9.86
C TYR A 21 0.56 8.30 -9.76
N ALA A 22 -0.36 9.25 -9.71
CA ALA A 22 -0.05 10.59 -9.29
C ALA A 22 0.41 10.51 -7.83
N ILE A 23 1.72 10.67 -7.59
CA ILE A 23 2.25 10.99 -6.26
C ILE A 23 2.04 12.49 -6.09
N ASP A 24 0.78 12.91 -6.04
CA ASP A 24 0.44 14.20 -5.46
C ASP A 24 0.11 13.95 -3.99
N GLY A 25 0.64 14.78 -3.11
CA GLY A 25 0.74 14.58 -1.66
C GLY A 25 -0.59 14.65 -0.90
N ALA A 26 -1.63 14.00 -1.42
CA ALA A 26 -2.85 13.74 -0.68
C ALA A 26 -2.54 12.72 0.42
N GLU A 27 -2.64 13.17 1.66
CA GLU A 27 -2.64 12.34 2.88
C GLU A 27 -3.72 11.24 2.76
N ASP A 28 -3.40 10.09 2.16
CA ASP A 28 -4.42 9.14 1.72
C ASP A 28 -5.40 8.76 2.84
N PHE A 29 -4.93 8.21 3.95
CA PHE A 29 -5.79 7.90 5.10
C PHE A 29 -5.67 8.90 6.25
N ASN A 30 -5.10 10.09 6.00
CA ASN A 30 -4.70 11.02 7.07
C ASN A 30 -3.98 10.25 8.20
N LEU A 31 -3.03 9.39 7.81
CA LEU A 31 -2.36 8.48 8.73
C LEU A 31 -1.45 9.30 9.63
N HIS A 32 -1.73 9.25 10.94
CA HIS A 32 -0.94 9.96 11.93
C HIS A 32 -0.20 8.96 12.82
N VAL A 33 1.13 9.01 12.82
CA VAL A 33 1.95 8.20 13.72
C VAL A 33 1.96 8.87 15.10
N ILE A 34 1.40 8.18 16.09
CA ILE A 34 1.27 8.67 17.47
C ILE A 34 2.56 8.38 18.24
N LYS A 35 3.11 7.18 18.05
CA LYS A 35 4.32 6.73 18.75
C LYS A 35 5.00 5.64 17.93
N SER A 36 6.32 5.70 17.89
CA SER A 36 7.14 4.53 17.64
C SER A 36 8.10 4.35 18.81
N ASN A 37 8.06 3.20 19.46
CA ASN A 37 8.92 2.92 20.62
C ASN A 37 9.32 1.47 20.62
N GLY A 38 10.62 1.22 20.50
CA GLY A 38 11.11 -0.12 20.23
C GLY A 38 10.53 -0.64 18.92
N LYS A 39 9.93 -1.82 18.99
CA LYS A 39 9.21 -2.45 17.89
C LYS A 39 7.69 -2.29 17.97
N LEU A 40 7.19 -1.28 18.69
CA LEU A 40 5.78 -0.91 18.71
C LEU A 40 5.53 0.29 17.81
N ILE A 41 4.54 0.19 16.92
CA ILE A 41 4.03 1.33 16.14
C ILE A 41 2.58 1.61 16.51
N SER A 42 2.26 2.85 16.87
CA SER A 42 0.91 3.32 17.14
C SER A 42 0.53 4.39 16.13
N PHE A 43 -0.62 4.25 15.48
CA PHE A 43 -1.12 5.21 14.50
C PHE A 43 -2.64 5.39 14.58
N GLY A 44 -3.10 6.52 14.03
CA GLY A 44 -4.50 6.84 13.84
C GLY A 44 -4.85 7.08 12.37
N LEU A 45 -6.06 6.68 11.98
CA LEU A 45 -6.67 7.02 10.70
C LEU A 45 -7.85 7.95 10.97
N ASN A 46 -7.65 9.24 10.73
CA ASN A 46 -8.68 10.24 10.97
C ASN A 46 -9.76 10.11 9.90
N GLN A 47 -11.03 10.26 10.30
CA GLN A 47 -12.21 10.21 9.41
C GLN A 47 -12.46 8.85 8.72
N THR A 48 -11.61 7.83 8.97
CA THR A 48 -11.79 6.47 8.47
C THR A 48 -12.40 5.59 9.54
N GLN A 49 -13.70 5.28 9.43
CA GLN A 49 -14.43 4.53 10.46
C GLN A 49 -14.30 3.00 10.33
N LYS A 50 -13.96 2.51 9.14
CA LYS A 50 -13.75 1.08 8.88
C LYS A 50 -12.72 0.91 7.76
N ALA A 51 -11.72 0.07 7.99
CA ALA A 51 -10.71 -0.29 7.00
C ALA A 51 -10.25 -1.74 7.22
N TYR A 52 -9.84 -2.38 6.14
CA TYR A 52 -9.05 -3.60 6.18
C TYR A 52 -7.58 -3.23 6.24
N LEU A 53 -6.89 -3.72 7.26
CA LEU A 53 -5.48 -3.47 7.50
C LEU A 53 -4.72 -4.76 7.21
N SER A 54 -3.62 -4.66 6.47
CA SER A 54 -2.76 -5.81 6.16
C SER A 54 -1.29 -5.43 6.28
N ILE A 55 -0.46 -6.35 6.78
CA ILE A 55 0.99 -6.19 6.81
C ILE A 55 1.62 -7.24 5.90
N TYR A 56 2.45 -6.78 4.97
CA TYR A 56 3.20 -7.61 4.04
C TYR A 56 4.70 -7.50 4.28
N ASP A 57 5.45 -8.56 4.01
CA ASP A 57 6.90 -8.47 3.84
C ASP A 57 7.29 -7.78 2.52
N LYS A 58 8.59 -7.60 2.30
CA LYS A 58 9.15 -7.02 1.08
C LYS A 58 8.83 -7.79 -0.21
N ASP A 59 8.54 -9.09 -0.09
CA ASP A 59 8.26 -9.98 -1.22
C ASP A 59 6.75 -10.08 -1.51
N GLY A 60 5.92 -9.41 -0.69
CA GLY A 60 4.47 -9.37 -0.83
C GLY A 60 3.74 -10.51 -0.09
N SER A 61 4.42 -11.26 0.78
CA SER A 61 3.79 -12.29 1.61
C SER A 61 2.97 -11.63 2.71
N LEU A 62 1.71 -12.04 2.86
CA LEU A 62 0.84 -11.55 3.93
C LEU A 62 1.28 -12.13 5.29
N ILE A 63 1.60 -11.26 6.24
CA ILE A 63 2.00 -11.62 7.60
C ILE A 63 0.82 -11.50 8.56
N TYR A 64 0.04 -10.43 8.42
CA TYR A 64 -1.04 -10.10 9.32
C TYR A 64 -2.17 -9.41 8.56
N SER A 65 -3.41 -9.63 9.01
CA SER A 65 -4.54 -8.82 8.56
C SER A 65 -5.64 -8.71 9.62
N GLU A 66 -6.36 -7.60 9.60
CA GLU A 66 -7.57 -7.41 10.40
C GLU A 66 -8.57 -6.48 9.69
N THR A 67 -9.83 -6.54 10.12
CA THR A 67 -10.77 -5.44 9.86
C THR A 67 -10.83 -4.56 11.10
N ALA A 68 -10.41 -3.31 10.97
CA ALA A 68 -10.47 -2.33 12.03
C ALA A 68 -11.69 -1.41 11.86
N SER A 69 -12.28 -1.01 12.98
CA SER A 69 -13.35 -0.01 13.00
C SER A 69 -13.28 0.87 14.24
N GLY A 70 -13.84 2.07 14.14
CA GLY A 70 -13.98 3.01 15.25
C GLY A 70 -14.88 4.19 14.88
N LYS A 71 -15.62 4.70 15.87
CA LYS A 71 -16.66 5.71 15.65
C LYS A 71 -16.11 7.04 15.14
N GLU A 72 -14.99 7.49 15.71
CA GLU A 72 -14.35 8.77 15.40
C GLU A 72 -13.12 8.63 14.49
N GLY A 73 -12.87 7.42 13.99
CA GLY A 73 -11.62 7.04 13.34
C GLY A 73 -11.06 5.74 13.91
N ILE A 74 -9.99 5.23 13.31
CA ILE A 74 -9.31 4.00 13.75
C ILE A 74 -8.05 4.37 14.52
N LEU A 75 -7.83 3.74 15.67
CA LEU A 75 -6.58 3.78 16.41
C LEU A 75 -6.04 2.35 16.54
N ARG A 76 -4.76 2.15 16.18
CA ARG A 76 -4.12 0.83 16.25
C ARG A 76 -2.68 0.92 16.75
N THR A 77 -2.29 -0.14 17.44
CA THR A 77 -0.92 -0.40 17.85
C THR A 77 -0.53 -1.79 17.39
N PHE A 78 0.54 -1.91 16.63
CA PHE A 78 1.14 -3.19 16.25
C PHE A 78 2.46 -3.40 16.97
N SER A 79 2.66 -4.63 17.44
CA SER A 79 3.98 -5.11 17.86
C SER A 79 4.64 -5.83 16.70
N LEU A 80 5.86 -5.42 16.39
CA LEU A 80 6.74 -6.03 15.41
C LEU A 80 7.93 -6.73 16.09
N GLU A 81 7.80 -7.06 17.38
CA GLU A 81 8.88 -7.69 18.16
C GLU A 81 9.42 -8.96 17.51
N GLU A 82 8.51 -9.80 17.00
CA GLU A 82 8.83 -11.06 16.33
C GLU A 82 9.25 -10.88 14.86
N PHE A 83 9.21 -9.65 14.33
CA PHE A 83 9.57 -9.39 12.95
C PHE A 83 11.10 -9.27 12.84
N PRO A 84 11.72 -10.02 11.90
CA PRO A 84 13.11 -9.80 11.52
C PRO A 84 13.34 -8.37 11.04
N GLU A 85 14.58 -7.90 11.12
CA GLU A 85 14.96 -6.64 10.50
C GLU A 85 14.64 -6.64 9.00
N GLY A 86 14.13 -5.51 8.50
CA GLY A 86 13.76 -5.40 7.10
C GLY A 86 12.69 -4.35 6.83
N ILE A 87 12.26 -4.32 5.58
CA ILE A 87 11.19 -3.46 5.09
C ILE A 87 9.90 -4.28 4.96
N TYR A 88 8.82 -3.69 5.48
CA TYR A 88 7.46 -4.22 5.45
C TYR A 88 6.52 -3.15 4.94
N PHE A 89 5.28 -3.55 4.63
CA PHE A 89 4.28 -2.64 4.12
C PHE A 89 2.96 -2.80 4.87
N LEU A 90 2.49 -1.70 5.48
CA LEU A 90 1.12 -1.57 5.96
C LEU A 90 0.25 -1.15 4.78
N GLU A 91 -0.66 -2.02 4.37
CA GLU A 91 -1.73 -1.71 3.42
C GLU A 91 -3.01 -1.39 4.18
N ILE A 92 -3.65 -0.29 3.80
CA ILE A 92 -4.93 0.16 4.33
C ILE A 92 -5.90 0.22 3.17
N GLU A 93 -7.01 -0.49 3.29
CA GLU A 93 -8.06 -0.55 2.29
C GLU A 93 -9.42 -0.21 2.90
N ASP A 94 -10.09 0.80 2.37
CA ASP A 94 -11.50 1.09 2.68
C ASP A 94 -12.39 0.81 1.45
N ASN A 95 -13.62 1.31 1.46
CA ASN A 95 -14.54 1.12 0.34
C ASN A 95 -14.14 1.90 -0.92
N THR A 96 -13.32 2.94 -0.78
CA THR A 96 -13.01 3.92 -1.83
C THR A 96 -11.61 3.76 -2.39
N LYS A 97 -10.65 3.28 -1.59
CA LYS A 97 -9.25 3.21 -2.00
C LYS A 97 -8.42 2.24 -1.17
N LYS A 98 -7.19 2.08 -1.62
CA LYS A 98 -6.13 1.28 -1.01
C LYS A 98 -4.83 2.08 -1.03
N ALA A 99 -4.14 2.18 0.09
CA ALA A 99 -2.84 2.84 0.18
C ALA A 99 -1.84 1.97 0.94
N LYS A 100 -0.56 2.02 0.53
CA LYS A 100 0.53 1.29 1.16
C LYS A 100 1.51 2.25 1.81
N TYR A 101 1.95 1.92 3.02
CA TYR A 101 2.89 2.67 3.82
C TYR A 101 4.06 1.79 4.20
N GLU A 102 5.28 2.31 4.09
CA GLU A 102 6.48 1.57 4.46
C GLU A 102 6.64 1.49 5.98
N ILE A 103 7.01 0.32 6.47
CA ILE A 103 7.49 0.09 7.82
C ILE A 103 8.94 -0.40 7.75
N ALA A 104 9.87 0.36 8.31
CA ALA A 104 11.26 -0.06 8.46
C ALA A 104 11.47 -0.62 9.87
N VAL A 105 11.86 -1.89 9.98
CA VAL A 105 12.19 -2.57 11.25
C VAL A 105 13.70 -2.74 11.33
N THR A 106 14.27 -2.29 12.44
CA THR A 106 15.66 -2.54 12.83
C THR A 106 15.68 -3.29 14.16
N ASP A 107 16.87 -3.63 14.64
CA ASP A 107 17.11 -4.31 15.91
C ASP A 107 16.46 -3.58 17.10
N THR A 108 16.40 -2.25 17.05
CA THR A 108 16.00 -1.43 18.20
C THR A 108 14.81 -0.52 17.94
N VAL A 109 14.56 -0.14 16.69
CA VAL A 109 13.50 0.82 16.34
C VAL A 109 12.69 0.33 15.15
N THR A 110 11.40 0.67 15.16
CA THR A 110 10.55 0.59 13.97
C THR A 110 10.16 1.99 13.51
N VAL A 111 10.01 2.22 12.21
CA VAL A 111 9.56 3.51 11.67
C VAL A 111 8.44 3.24 10.66
N LEU A 112 7.25 3.78 10.92
CA LEU A 112 6.14 3.81 9.96
C LEU A 112 6.17 5.13 9.21
N SER A 113 6.22 5.08 7.88
CA SER A 113 6.10 6.27 7.03
C SER A 113 4.71 6.88 7.13
N GLN A 114 4.64 8.20 7.28
CA GLN A 114 3.37 8.95 7.19
C GLN A 114 2.92 9.14 5.73
N LYS A 115 3.84 9.02 4.77
CA LYS A 115 3.54 9.13 3.34
C LYS A 115 3.34 7.75 2.73
N ALA A 116 2.27 7.61 1.98
CA ALA A 116 2.04 6.39 1.21
C ALA A 116 3.07 6.26 0.09
N VAL A 117 3.57 5.04 -0.13
CA VAL A 117 4.43 4.69 -1.28
C VAL A 117 3.61 4.37 -2.53
N SER A 118 2.32 4.06 -2.36
CA SER A 118 1.36 3.89 -3.45
C SER A 118 -0.06 4.10 -2.94
N SER A 119 -0.93 4.64 -3.80
CA SER A 119 -2.37 4.76 -3.54
C SER A 119 -3.18 4.48 -4.79
N VAL A 120 -4.25 3.71 -4.63
CA VAL A 120 -5.15 3.28 -5.70
C VAL A 120 -6.58 3.55 -5.28
N TYR A 121 -7.26 4.43 -6.00
CA TYR A 121 -8.69 4.66 -5.85
C TYR A 121 -9.47 3.60 -6.60
N LYS A 122 -10.44 3.00 -5.92
CA LYS A 122 -11.41 2.09 -6.52
C LYS A 122 -12.32 2.93 -7.42
N SER A 123 -12.35 2.62 -8.70
CA SER A 123 -13.16 3.37 -9.65
C SER A 123 -14.63 3.04 -9.47
N ASP A 124 -15.42 4.01 -8.99
CA ASP A 124 -16.88 3.92 -8.97
C ASP A 124 -17.49 4.19 -10.36
N PHE A 125 -16.98 3.57 -11.43
CA PHE A 125 -17.69 3.58 -12.71
C PHE A 125 -18.96 2.73 -12.58
N LYS A 126 -19.98 3.27 -11.90
CA LYS A 126 -21.36 2.98 -12.24
C LYS A 126 -21.47 3.37 -13.71
N ASN A 127 -21.54 2.37 -14.59
CA ASN A 127 -21.94 2.54 -15.97
C ASN A 127 -23.25 3.35 -16.00
N THR A 128 -23.17 4.67 -16.08
CA THR A 128 -24.26 5.46 -16.62
C THR A 128 -24.24 5.14 -18.11
N SER A 129 -25.00 4.11 -18.48
CA SER A 129 -25.38 3.87 -19.86
C SER A 129 -26.02 5.17 -20.34
N VAL A 130 -25.22 6.01 -21.01
CA VAL A 130 -25.72 7.19 -21.69
C VAL A 130 -26.50 6.63 -22.87
N ALA A 131 -27.81 6.46 -22.68
CA ALA A 131 -28.72 6.21 -23.77
C ALA A 131 -28.65 7.43 -24.70
N VAL A 132 -27.87 7.30 -25.77
CA VAL A 132 -27.92 8.20 -26.91
C VAL A 132 -29.33 8.07 -27.48
N ARG A 133 -30.09 9.16 -27.40
CA ARG A 133 -31.41 9.31 -28.01
C ARG A 133 -31.25 9.92 -29.39
#